data_AF-A0A3R6XLA8-F1
#
_entry.id   AF-A0A3R6XLA8-F1
#
_cell.length_a   1.000
_cell.length_b   1.000
_cell.length_c   1.000
_cell.angle_alpha   90.00
_cell.angle_beta   90.00
_cell.angle_gamma   90.00
#
_symmetry.space_group_name_H-M   'P 1'
#
loop_
_entity.id
_entity.type
_entity.pdbx_description
1 polymer ?
#
loop_
_entity_poly.entity_id
_entity_poly.type
_entity_poly.pdbx_seq_one_letter_code
_entity_poly.pdbx_strand_id
1 'polypeptide(L)'
;GTLSPLATTVKELGIPFPIQLENSHVIDPSQVWVGVVGTGVTGKKLNASYQSRSSPDYAAELGNTLVNITRLVPNGLLVFFPSYSILDQCTGQWQQLTGTTGSIWDRLGALKTIFVEPKNRVEFTGVVQAYHDAIRDNPTAGAIFFAVCRGKVSEGIDFSNENGRAVVITGLPFPPTKDPKIVLKKAFLDNQVVPPHELLLVHETRQLMTPTQVTAFISYMRDPRRYLPEIDALLDAYPSLRRHIAPMLPPRSVAHAMDQLNQLSSSSTSSMAAPTSSSKRKRTPPSLSSSSVASQPAATVVNPQCSICFDIVQTTSAPPCGHLCCVRCWQKLQLPDKTIPCPVCKQTFHADAFTRVVAAAPKRLK
;
A
#
# COMPACT_ATOMS: atom_id res chain seq x y z
N GLY A 1 12.87 12.52 2.22
CA GLY A 1 13.15 12.42 0.78
C GLY A 1 12.16 11.55 0.00
N THR A 2 10.97 11.21 0.53
CA THR A 2 9.98 10.35 -0.15
C THR A 2 8.56 10.92 -0.17
N LEU A 3 8.38 12.15 0.33
CA LEU A 3 7.09 12.84 0.28
C LEU A 3 6.75 13.17 -1.18
N SER A 4 5.79 12.46 -1.74
CA SER A 4 5.30 12.67 -3.10
C SER A 4 3.91 12.05 -3.27
N PRO A 5 2.98 12.69 -4.00
CA PRO A 5 3.04 14.09 -4.48
C PRO A 5 2.82 15.08 -3.32
N LEU A 6 3.65 16.14 -3.22
CA LEU A 6 3.58 17.10 -2.10
C LEU A 6 2.22 17.83 -2.04
N ALA A 7 1.62 18.13 -3.20
CA ALA A 7 0.31 18.76 -3.29
C ALA A 7 -0.79 17.96 -2.55
N THR A 8 -0.77 16.63 -2.66
CA THR A 8 -1.73 15.77 -1.94
C THR A 8 -1.48 15.84 -0.43
N THR A 9 -0.22 15.82 0.00
CA THR A 9 0.14 15.93 1.43
C THR A 9 -0.31 17.25 2.03
N VAL A 10 -0.07 18.38 1.36
CA VAL A 10 -0.50 19.71 1.81
C VAL A 10 -2.03 19.77 1.95
N LYS A 11 -2.75 19.27 0.93
CA LYS A 11 -4.21 19.20 0.95
C LYS A 11 -4.75 18.31 2.08
N GLU A 12 -4.17 17.13 2.30
CA GLU A 12 -4.59 16.22 3.37
C GLU A 12 -4.38 16.81 4.77
N LEU A 13 -3.32 17.60 4.97
CA LEU A 13 -3.02 18.21 6.26
C LEU A 13 -3.86 19.47 6.54
N GLY A 14 -4.46 20.08 5.51
CA GLY A 14 -5.34 21.24 5.65
C GLY A 14 -4.65 22.50 6.20
N ILE A 15 -3.32 22.56 6.12
CA ILE A 15 -2.51 23.68 6.60
C ILE A 15 -1.65 24.24 5.46
N PRO A 16 -1.54 25.58 5.32
CA PRO A 16 -0.75 26.19 4.27
C PRO A 16 0.73 25.95 4.50
N PHE A 17 1.43 25.49 3.46
CA PHE A 17 2.89 25.33 3.47
C PHE A 17 3.50 26.49 2.70
N PRO A 18 3.98 27.56 3.38
CA PRO A 18 4.50 28.75 2.72
C PRO A 18 5.80 28.47 1.95
N ILE A 19 6.52 27.41 2.34
CA ILE A 19 7.77 26.98 1.71
C ILE A 19 7.58 25.52 1.30
N GLN A 20 7.69 25.26 0.01
CA GLN A 20 7.63 23.92 -0.58
C GLN A 20 8.85 23.77 -1.50
N LEU A 21 9.60 22.69 -1.31
CA LEU A 21 10.83 22.43 -2.06
C LEU A 21 10.89 20.95 -2.43
N GLU A 22 10.94 20.67 -3.73
CA GLU A 22 11.25 19.35 -4.29
C GLU A 22 12.52 19.50 -5.13
N ASN A 23 13.63 18.94 -4.63
CA ASN A 23 14.91 18.98 -5.34
C ASN A 23 15.01 17.79 -6.31
N SER A 24 15.73 17.99 -7.41
CA SER A 24 16.15 16.90 -8.25
C SER A 24 17.01 15.90 -7.47
N HIS A 25 17.02 14.64 -7.92
CA HIS A 25 17.86 13.63 -7.31
C HIS A 25 19.34 13.98 -7.47
N VAL A 26 20.15 13.71 -6.44
CA VAL A 26 21.60 14.00 -6.42
C VAL A 26 22.45 13.08 -7.30
N ILE A 27 21.84 12.05 -7.91
CA ILE A 27 22.55 11.01 -8.67
C ILE A 27 22.14 11.07 -10.12
N ASP A 28 23.04 10.61 -11.00
CA ASP A 28 22.74 10.47 -12.41
C ASP A 28 21.75 9.35 -12.69
N PRO A 29 20.89 9.46 -13.73
CA PRO A 29 19.97 8.40 -14.13
C PRO A 29 20.63 7.05 -14.45
N SER A 30 21.94 7.03 -14.74
CA SER A 30 22.72 5.81 -14.97
C SER A 30 23.02 5.02 -13.69
N GLN A 31 22.93 5.66 -12.52
CA GLN A 31 23.28 5.06 -11.23
C GLN A 31 22.14 4.26 -10.61
N VAL A 32 20.89 4.51 -11.04
CA VAL A 32 19.70 3.78 -10.58
C VAL A 32 18.81 3.44 -11.75
N TRP A 33 18.45 2.17 -11.85
CA TRP A 33 17.44 1.69 -12.79
C TRP A 33 16.16 1.31 -12.03
N VAL A 34 15.02 1.77 -12.55
CA VAL A 34 13.69 1.41 -12.05
C VAL A 34 12.88 0.87 -13.22
N GLY A 35 12.28 -0.30 -13.04
CA GLY A 35 11.44 -0.92 -14.05
C GLY A 35 10.39 -1.85 -13.47
N VAL A 36 9.41 -2.20 -14.31
CA VAL A 36 8.31 -3.10 -13.95
C VAL A 36 8.45 -4.39 -14.74
N VAL A 37 8.56 -5.51 -14.02
CA VAL A 37 8.59 -6.85 -14.62
C VAL A 37 7.17 -7.42 -14.60
N GLY A 38 6.45 -7.29 -15.72
CA GLY A 38 5.05 -7.74 -15.83
C GLY A 38 4.86 -9.21 -16.17
N THR A 39 5.91 -9.86 -16.70
CA THR A 39 5.89 -11.24 -17.19
C THR A 39 7.10 -11.98 -16.65
N GLY A 40 6.90 -13.17 -16.12
CA GLY A 40 7.97 -13.98 -15.57
C GLY A 40 8.66 -14.84 -16.62
N VAL A 41 9.56 -15.72 -16.14
CA VAL A 41 10.48 -16.50 -16.97
C VAL A 41 9.80 -17.59 -17.81
N THR A 42 8.57 -18.00 -17.49
CA THR A 42 7.80 -18.97 -18.30
C THR A 42 6.77 -18.28 -19.21
N GLY A 43 6.76 -16.95 -19.25
CA GLY A 43 5.80 -16.17 -20.04
C GLY A 43 4.48 -15.92 -19.32
N LYS A 44 4.32 -16.39 -18.08
CA LYS A 44 3.11 -16.11 -17.28
C LYS A 44 3.17 -14.69 -16.70
N LYS A 45 1.99 -14.07 -16.55
CA LYS A 45 1.89 -12.72 -15.97
C LYS A 45 2.19 -12.72 -14.47
N LEU A 46 3.05 -11.80 -14.04
CA LEU A 46 3.29 -11.51 -12.64
C LEU A 46 2.20 -10.56 -12.12
N ASN A 47 1.04 -11.13 -11.78
CA ASN A 47 -0.10 -10.37 -11.28
C ASN A 47 -0.33 -10.65 -9.78
N ALA A 48 0.02 -9.67 -8.94
CA ALA A 48 -0.18 -9.73 -7.49
C ALA A 48 -1.59 -9.28 -7.03
N SER A 49 -2.57 -9.20 -7.93
CA SER A 49 -3.95 -8.84 -7.57
C SER A 49 -4.58 -9.85 -6.61
N TYR A 50 -5.65 -9.44 -5.90
CA TYR A 50 -6.36 -10.33 -4.97
C TYR A 50 -6.79 -11.67 -5.58
N GLN A 51 -7.16 -11.68 -6.87
CA GLN A 51 -7.66 -12.86 -7.57
C GLN A 51 -6.55 -13.88 -7.89
N SER A 52 -5.33 -13.40 -8.15
CA SER A 52 -4.24 -14.22 -8.67
C SER A 52 -3.11 -14.46 -7.66
N ARG A 53 -2.92 -13.57 -6.68
CA ARG A 53 -1.80 -13.61 -5.73
C ARG A 53 -1.72 -14.87 -4.88
N SER A 54 -2.83 -15.58 -4.72
CA SER A 54 -2.89 -16.82 -3.95
C SER A 54 -2.80 -18.08 -4.82
N SER A 55 -2.60 -17.95 -6.14
CA SER A 55 -2.47 -19.12 -7.01
C SER A 55 -1.07 -19.74 -6.92
N PRO A 56 -0.96 -21.09 -6.97
CA PRO A 56 0.34 -21.76 -7.05
C PRO A 56 1.15 -21.33 -8.28
N ASP A 57 0.47 -21.05 -9.40
CA ASP A 57 1.10 -20.56 -10.63
C ASP A 57 1.80 -19.22 -10.43
N TYR A 58 1.16 -18.28 -9.74
CA TYR A 58 1.75 -16.97 -9.45
C TYR A 58 2.99 -17.12 -8.56
N ALA A 59 2.90 -17.92 -7.49
CA ALA A 59 4.03 -18.14 -6.61
C ALA A 59 5.19 -18.82 -7.33
N ALA A 60 4.92 -19.87 -8.13
CA ALA A 60 5.95 -20.55 -8.91
C ALA A 60 6.61 -19.62 -9.93
N GLU A 61 5.82 -18.80 -10.63
CA GLU A 61 6.35 -17.84 -11.60
C GLU A 61 7.22 -16.77 -10.95
N LEU A 62 6.76 -16.21 -9.83
CA LEU A 62 7.52 -15.24 -9.05
C LEU A 62 8.83 -15.86 -8.53
N GLY A 63 8.78 -17.05 -7.96
CA GLY A 63 9.94 -17.75 -7.41
C GLY A 63 11.00 -18.05 -8.48
N ASN A 64 10.59 -18.58 -9.65
CA ASN A 64 11.52 -18.82 -10.75
C ASN A 64 12.10 -17.52 -11.33
N THR A 65 11.31 -16.44 -11.35
CA THR A 65 11.81 -15.11 -11.75
C THR A 65 12.85 -14.59 -10.76
N LEU A 66 12.60 -14.76 -9.46
CA LEU A 66 13.55 -14.39 -8.41
C LEU A 66 14.83 -15.19 -8.48
N VAL A 67 14.80 -16.49 -8.82
CA VAL A 67 16.02 -17.28 -9.04
C VAL A 67 16.90 -16.63 -10.12
N ASN A 68 16.31 -16.21 -11.24
CA ASN A 68 17.07 -15.53 -12.30
C ASN A 68 17.62 -14.17 -11.85
N ILE A 69 16.84 -13.36 -11.15
CA ILE A 69 17.30 -12.08 -10.59
C ILE A 69 18.45 -12.31 -9.61
N THR A 70 18.32 -13.30 -8.72
CA THR A 70 19.31 -13.65 -7.68
C THR A 70 20.66 -14.02 -8.29
N ARG A 71 20.68 -14.66 -9.47
CA ARG A 71 21.92 -14.99 -10.19
C ARG A 71 22.67 -13.76 -10.71
N LEU A 72 21.96 -12.69 -11.04
CA LEU A 72 22.52 -11.50 -11.69
C LEU A 72 22.88 -10.40 -10.69
N VAL A 73 22.16 -10.32 -9.57
CA VAL A 73 22.37 -9.28 -8.56
C VAL A 73 23.53 -9.67 -7.65
N PRO A 74 24.63 -8.90 -7.60
CA PRO A 74 25.71 -9.14 -6.65
C PRO A 74 25.29 -8.75 -5.22
N ASN A 75 25.97 -9.32 -4.21
CA ASN A 75 25.77 -8.98 -2.80
C ASN A 75 24.29 -9.05 -2.35
N GLY A 76 23.76 -7.95 -1.80
CA GLY A 76 22.43 -7.87 -1.19
C GLY A 76 21.27 -7.70 -2.17
N LEU A 77 20.32 -8.62 -2.11
CA LEU A 77 19.02 -8.54 -2.77
C LEU A 77 17.90 -8.43 -1.73
N LEU A 78 17.10 -7.37 -1.79
CA LEU A 78 15.93 -7.19 -0.94
C LEU A 78 14.66 -7.50 -1.72
N VAL A 79 13.75 -8.30 -1.16
CA VAL A 79 12.49 -8.68 -1.81
C VAL A 79 11.34 -8.37 -0.87
N PHE A 80 10.55 -7.36 -1.22
CA PHE A 80 9.44 -6.88 -0.40
C PHE A 80 8.10 -7.44 -0.87
N PHE A 81 7.36 -8.00 0.08
CA PHE A 81 5.99 -8.48 -0.08
C PHE A 81 4.97 -7.49 0.52
N PRO A 82 3.75 -7.41 -0.04
CA PRO A 82 2.73 -6.50 0.47
C PRO A 82 2.19 -6.89 1.85
N SER A 83 2.37 -8.14 2.30
CA SER A 83 1.98 -8.61 3.63
C SER A 83 2.71 -9.90 4.03
N TYR A 84 2.81 -10.17 5.33
CA TYR A 84 3.34 -11.45 5.84
C TYR A 84 2.59 -12.66 5.31
N SER A 85 1.27 -12.57 5.10
CA SER A 85 0.49 -13.68 4.57
C SER A 85 0.92 -14.12 3.16
N ILE A 86 1.29 -13.16 2.30
CA ILE A 86 1.75 -13.47 0.94
C ILE A 86 3.19 -13.97 0.97
N LEU A 87 4.03 -13.37 1.83
CA LEU A 87 5.37 -13.86 2.10
C LEU A 87 5.34 -15.34 2.51
N ASP A 88 4.64 -15.66 3.61
CA ASP A 88 4.54 -17.02 4.16
C ASP A 88 4.00 -18.01 3.13
N GLN A 89 2.98 -17.60 2.36
CA GLN A 89 2.41 -18.43 1.30
C GLN A 89 3.46 -18.75 0.21
N CYS A 90 4.15 -17.73 -0.30
CA CYS A 90 5.12 -17.91 -1.38
C CYS A 90 6.30 -18.76 -0.90
N THR A 91 6.90 -18.42 0.25
CA THR A 91 8.05 -19.16 0.79
C THR A 91 7.68 -20.60 1.15
N GLY A 92 6.50 -20.83 1.72
CA GLY A 92 6.01 -22.17 2.02
C GLY A 92 5.82 -23.04 0.77
N GLN A 93 5.36 -22.46 -0.35
CA GLN A 93 5.29 -23.17 -1.63
C GLN A 93 6.67 -23.40 -2.24
N TRP A 94 7.59 -22.44 -2.11
CA TRP A 94 8.94 -22.55 -2.66
C TRP A 94 9.80 -23.60 -1.99
N GLN A 95 9.50 -23.95 -0.74
CA GLN A 95 10.15 -25.02 0.00
C GLN A 95 9.66 -26.42 -0.39
N GLN A 96 8.54 -26.52 -1.11
CA GLN A 96 8.05 -27.79 -1.61
C GLN A 96 8.91 -28.26 -2.78
N LEU A 97 9.19 -29.56 -2.84
CA LEU A 97 9.97 -30.15 -3.91
C LEU A 97 9.26 -29.96 -5.26
N THR A 98 9.99 -29.38 -6.21
CA THR A 98 9.52 -29.18 -7.59
C THR A 98 10.28 -30.10 -8.54
N GLY A 99 9.75 -31.30 -8.76
CA GLY A 99 10.35 -32.27 -9.68
C GLY A 99 11.73 -32.77 -9.22
N THR A 100 12.65 -32.94 -10.17
CA THR A 100 13.98 -33.55 -9.94
C THR A 100 15.08 -32.54 -9.57
N THR A 101 14.85 -31.23 -9.75
CA THR A 101 15.88 -30.18 -9.60
C THR A 101 15.91 -29.51 -8.22
N GLY A 102 15.32 -30.15 -7.21
CA GLY A 102 15.11 -29.55 -5.88
C GLY A 102 13.99 -28.50 -5.87
N SER A 103 13.76 -27.90 -4.71
CA SER A 103 12.75 -26.86 -4.54
C SER A 103 13.21 -25.51 -5.11
N ILE A 104 12.29 -24.54 -5.26
CA ILE A 104 12.68 -23.16 -5.62
C ILE A 104 13.58 -22.58 -4.52
N TRP A 105 13.27 -22.89 -3.26
CA TRP A 105 14.02 -22.45 -2.09
C TRP A 105 15.47 -22.93 -2.12
N ASP A 106 15.70 -24.20 -2.46
CA ASP A 106 17.06 -24.76 -2.55
C ASP A 106 17.87 -24.07 -3.65
N ARG A 107 17.23 -23.78 -4.79
CA ARG A 107 17.87 -23.05 -5.89
C ARG A 107 18.23 -21.60 -5.53
N LEU A 108 17.43 -20.94 -4.69
CA LEU A 108 17.77 -19.63 -4.14
C LEU A 108 18.92 -19.73 -3.12
N GLY A 109 18.85 -20.72 -2.21
CA GLY A 109 19.82 -20.94 -1.15
C GLY A 109 21.21 -21.34 -1.68
N ALA A 110 21.26 -22.01 -2.82
CA ALA A 110 22.50 -22.30 -3.53
C ALA A 110 23.19 -21.05 -4.11
N LEU A 111 22.45 -19.95 -4.29
CA LEU A 111 22.96 -18.70 -4.86
C LEU A 111 23.26 -17.66 -3.77
N LYS A 112 22.40 -17.54 -2.77
CA LYS A 112 22.48 -16.54 -1.69
C LYS A 112 21.98 -17.09 -0.37
N THR A 113 22.60 -16.67 0.73
CA THR A 113 22.06 -16.94 2.07
C THR A 113 20.69 -16.28 2.22
N ILE A 114 19.69 -17.05 2.61
CA ILE A 114 18.30 -16.58 2.69
C ILE A 114 17.97 -16.11 4.11
N PHE A 115 17.43 -14.90 4.20
CA PHE A 115 16.86 -14.33 5.41
C PHE A 115 15.39 -13.99 5.20
N VAL A 116 14.57 -14.19 6.22
CA VAL A 116 13.13 -13.90 6.21
C VAL A 116 12.81 -13.02 7.40
N GLU A 117 12.02 -11.97 7.17
CA GLU A 117 11.65 -11.03 8.23
C GLU A 117 10.84 -11.72 9.34
N PRO A 118 11.32 -11.75 10.59
CA PRO A 118 10.57 -12.31 11.69
C PRO A 118 9.38 -11.41 12.07
N LYS A 119 8.29 -12.04 12.51
CA LYS A 119 7.09 -11.32 13.00
C LYS A 119 7.31 -10.67 14.37
N ASN A 120 8.22 -11.18 15.20
CA ASN A 120 8.56 -10.57 16.49
C ASN A 120 9.65 -9.48 16.33
N ARG A 121 9.69 -8.52 17.25
CA ARG A 121 10.65 -7.39 17.20
C ARG A 121 12.02 -7.75 17.79
N VAL A 122 12.06 -8.77 18.66
CA VAL A 122 13.27 -9.15 19.41
C VAL A 122 14.27 -9.86 18.49
N GLU A 123 13.82 -10.79 17.64
CA GLU A 123 14.72 -11.51 16.72
C GLU A 123 15.10 -10.66 15.52
N PHE A 124 14.34 -9.59 15.25
CA PHE A 124 14.50 -8.75 14.07
C PHE A 124 15.90 -8.15 13.93
N THR A 125 16.42 -7.55 15.00
CA THR A 125 17.76 -6.93 14.98
C THR A 125 18.86 -7.96 14.70
N GLY A 126 18.73 -9.16 15.28
CA GLY A 126 19.70 -10.24 15.07
C GLY A 126 19.71 -10.75 13.63
N VAL A 127 18.53 -10.89 13.01
CA VAL A 127 18.41 -11.32 11.61
C VAL A 127 19.01 -10.29 10.65
N VAL A 128 18.80 -8.99 10.90
CA VAL A 128 19.39 -7.91 10.09
C VAL A 128 20.91 -7.89 10.24
N GLN A 129 21.44 -8.04 11.45
CA GLN A 129 22.88 -8.14 11.65
C GLN A 129 23.47 -9.35 10.92
N ALA A 130 22.84 -10.52 11.03
CA ALA A 130 23.27 -11.72 10.33
C ALA A 130 23.23 -11.56 8.80
N TYR A 131 22.28 -10.80 8.27
CA TYR A 131 22.22 -10.44 6.85
C TYR A 131 23.45 -9.61 6.42
N HIS A 132 23.79 -8.57 7.17
CA HIS A 132 24.98 -7.76 6.91
C HIS A 132 26.27 -8.60 7.00
N ASP A 133 26.36 -9.45 8.02
CA ASP A 133 27.50 -10.34 8.22
C ASP A 133 27.64 -11.31 7.04
N ALA A 134 26.56 -11.92 6.57
CA ALA A 134 26.58 -12.83 5.42
C ALA A 134 27.07 -12.17 4.12
N ILE A 135 26.74 -10.89 3.90
CA ILE A 135 27.21 -10.14 2.73
C ILE A 135 28.69 -9.78 2.85
N ARG A 136 29.12 -9.35 4.04
CA ARG A 136 30.52 -9.01 4.32
C ARG A 136 31.43 -10.23 4.20
N ASP A 137 31.00 -11.35 4.77
CA ASP A 137 31.83 -12.55 4.91
C ASP A 137 31.81 -13.41 3.62
N ASN A 138 30.78 -13.26 2.78
CA ASN A 138 30.71 -13.90 1.46
C ASN A 138 30.30 -12.90 0.36
N PRO A 139 31.21 -12.00 -0.05
CA PRO A 139 30.91 -10.95 -1.01
C PRO A 139 30.58 -11.48 -2.41
N THR A 140 31.01 -12.70 -2.74
CA THR A 140 30.74 -13.35 -4.03
C THR A 140 29.33 -13.93 -4.13
N ALA A 141 28.81 -14.53 -3.05
CA ALA A 141 27.45 -15.05 -3.04
C ALA A 141 26.45 -13.97 -2.61
N GLY A 142 26.72 -13.28 -1.50
CA GLY A 142 25.82 -12.32 -0.88
C GLY A 142 24.59 -12.95 -0.21
N ALA A 143 23.58 -12.14 0.05
CA ALA A 143 22.39 -12.56 0.78
C ALA A 143 21.10 -12.01 0.15
N ILE A 144 20.02 -12.76 0.33
CA ILE A 144 18.67 -12.37 -0.05
C ILE A 144 17.81 -12.19 1.20
N PHE A 145 17.12 -11.05 1.31
CA PHE A 145 16.23 -10.76 2.43
C PHE A 145 14.79 -10.64 1.93
N PHE A 146 13.95 -11.60 2.32
CA PHE A 146 12.50 -11.52 2.15
C PHE A 146 11.85 -10.72 3.28
N ALA A 147 11.28 -9.58 2.93
CA ALA A 147 10.72 -8.60 3.86
C ALA A 147 9.29 -8.22 3.50
N VAL A 148 8.62 -7.47 4.38
CA VAL A 148 7.26 -6.96 4.16
C VAL A 148 7.27 -5.44 4.04
N CYS A 149 6.56 -4.92 3.04
CA CYS A 149 6.29 -3.49 2.89
C CYS A 149 5.55 -2.96 4.11
N ARG A 150 5.97 -1.81 4.66
CA ARG A 150 5.47 -1.28 5.95
C ARG A 150 5.73 -2.23 7.13
N GLY A 151 6.64 -3.18 6.93
CA GLY A 151 7.24 -3.99 7.98
C GLY A 151 8.42 -3.26 8.60
N LYS A 152 9.12 -3.94 9.50
CA LYS A 152 10.19 -3.33 10.29
C LYS A 152 11.41 -3.05 9.42
N VAL A 153 11.64 -3.88 8.39
CA VAL A 153 12.73 -3.70 7.43
C VAL A 153 12.56 -2.40 6.63
N SER A 154 11.32 -2.00 6.35
CA SER A 154 11.04 -0.77 5.61
C SER A 154 11.01 0.50 6.48
N GLU A 155 11.17 0.36 7.80
CA GLU A 155 11.09 1.47 8.76
C GLU A 155 12.34 1.50 9.65
N GLY A 156 13.28 2.39 9.34
CA GLY A 156 14.40 2.72 10.24
C GLY A 156 15.67 1.89 10.10
N ILE A 157 15.79 1.07 9.05
CA ILE A 157 17.05 0.41 8.67
C ILE A 157 17.49 0.92 7.30
N ASP A 158 18.79 1.22 7.20
CA ASP A 158 19.42 1.62 5.96
C ASP A 158 20.24 0.46 5.37
N PHE A 159 20.01 0.15 4.10
CA PHE A 159 20.73 -0.87 3.35
C PHE A 159 21.66 -0.20 2.34
N SER A 160 22.79 0.30 2.84
CA SER A 160 23.75 1.03 2.01
C SER A 160 24.66 0.10 1.22
N ASN A 161 25.10 0.59 0.05
CA ASN A 161 26.11 -0.03 -0.80
C ASN A 161 25.82 -1.51 -1.13
N GLU A 162 26.71 -2.42 -0.74
CA GLU A 162 26.62 -3.87 -1.01
C GLU A 162 25.38 -4.50 -0.37
N ASN A 163 24.82 -3.90 0.67
CA ASN A 163 23.66 -4.44 1.40
C ASN A 163 22.33 -4.27 0.66
N GLY A 164 22.30 -3.54 -0.45
CA GLY A 164 21.07 -3.21 -1.16
C GLY A 164 21.29 -2.98 -2.66
N ARG A 165 21.93 -3.92 -3.35
CA ARG A 165 22.25 -3.77 -4.79
C ARG A 165 21.03 -3.87 -5.69
N ALA A 166 19.98 -4.57 -5.26
CA ALA A 166 18.68 -4.53 -5.91
C ALA A 166 17.55 -4.68 -4.90
N VAL A 167 16.41 -4.06 -5.23
CA VAL A 167 15.17 -4.16 -4.47
C VAL A 167 14.05 -4.62 -5.41
N VAL A 168 13.39 -5.73 -5.07
CA VAL A 168 12.23 -6.24 -5.80
C VAL A 168 10.99 -6.02 -4.96
N ILE A 169 10.01 -5.32 -5.52
CA ILE A 169 8.69 -5.14 -4.90
C ILE A 169 7.72 -6.07 -5.62
N THR A 170 7.31 -7.15 -4.95
CA THR A 170 6.48 -8.22 -5.55
C THR A 170 5.03 -7.81 -5.78
N GLY A 171 4.58 -6.73 -5.14
CA GLY A 171 3.25 -6.16 -5.30
C GLY A 171 3.08 -4.87 -4.52
N LEU A 172 2.04 -4.11 -4.86
CA LEU A 172 1.75 -2.83 -4.20
C LEU A 172 1.06 -3.06 -2.84
N PRO A 173 1.55 -2.47 -1.74
CA PRO A 173 0.97 -2.60 -0.41
C PRO A 173 -0.28 -1.72 -0.28
N PHE A 174 -1.34 -2.04 -1.02
CA PHE A 174 -2.59 -1.29 -0.95
C PHE A 174 -3.26 -1.48 0.42
N PRO A 175 -3.78 -0.40 1.03
CA PRO A 175 -4.60 -0.54 2.23
C PRO A 175 -5.87 -1.35 1.90
N PRO A 176 -6.41 -2.12 2.86
CA PRO A 176 -7.63 -2.86 2.66
C PRO A 176 -8.78 -1.91 2.32
N THR A 177 -9.30 -2.00 1.10
CA THR A 177 -10.30 -1.04 0.59
C THR A 177 -11.64 -1.08 1.33
N LYS A 178 -11.91 -2.18 2.05
CA LYS A 178 -13.12 -2.41 2.84
C LYS A 178 -12.94 -2.10 4.33
N ASP A 179 -11.75 -1.69 4.77
CA ASP A 179 -11.54 -1.26 6.15
C ASP A 179 -12.40 -0.01 6.42
N PRO A 180 -13.23 0.00 7.47
CA PRO A 180 -14.10 1.14 7.77
C PRO A 180 -13.38 2.48 7.86
N LYS A 181 -12.16 2.53 8.41
CA LYS A 181 -11.38 3.77 8.48
C LYS A 181 -10.94 4.23 7.11
N ILE A 182 -10.56 3.31 6.23
CA ILE A 182 -10.19 3.63 4.85
C ILE A 182 -11.41 4.16 4.10
N VAL A 183 -12.58 3.53 4.27
CA VAL A 183 -13.84 3.98 3.67
C VAL A 183 -14.21 5.38 4.18
N LEU A 184 -14.18 5.60 5.50
CA LEU A 184 -14.52 6.88 6.12
C LEU A 184 -13.50 7.98 5.75
N LYS A 185 -12.20 7.67 5.74
CA LYS A 185 -11.17 8.64 5.32
C LYS A 185 -11.35 9.03 3.85
N LYS A 186 -11.63 8.08 2.97
CA LYS A 186 -11.97 8.36 1.56
C LYS A 186 -13.17 9.28 1.46
N ALA A 187 -14.29 8.92 2.10
CA ALA A 187 -15.48 9.75 2.10
C ALA A 187 -15.23 11.16 2.67
N PHE A 188 -14.41 11.29 3.70
CA PHE A 188 -14.03 12.59 4.25
C PHE A 188 -13.22 13.42 3.26
N LEU A 189 -12.16 12.84 2.67
CA LEU A 189 -11.31 13.52 1.69
C LEU A 189 -12.11 13.91 0.44
N ASP A 190 -12.96 13.01 -0.05
CA ASP A 190 -13.81 13.24 -1.21
C ASP A 190 -14.81 14.38 -0.97
N ASN A 191 -15.29 14.57 0.27
CA ASN A 191 -16.28 15.60 0.60
C ASN A 191 -15.67 16.94 1.06
N GLN A 192 -14.48 16.95 1.66
CA GLN A 192 -13.89 18.16 2.26
C GLN A 192 -12.69 18.71 1.51
N VAL A 193 -11.97 17.88 0.75
CA VAL A 193 -10.72 18.27 0.07
C VAL A 193 -10.93 18.49 -1.42
N VAL A 194 -12.00 17.91 -1.98
CA VAL A 194 -12.46 18.19 -3.34
C VAL A 194 -13.57 19.24 -3.28
N PRO A 195 -13.44 20.40 -3.96
CA PRO A 195 -14.49 21.41 -4.01
C PRO A 195 -15.84 20.83 -4.45
N PRO A 196 -17.00 21.38 -4.01
CA PRO A 196 -18.34 20.88 -4.37
C PRO A 196 -18.66 20.80 -5.88
N HIS A 197 -17.80 21.36 -6.73
CA HIS A 197 -17.94 21.41 -8.18
C HIS A 197 -16.84 20.67 -8.94
N GLU A 198 -15.91 20.01 -8.24
CA GLU A 198 -14.83 19.24 -8.84
C GLU A 198 -15.16 17.75 -8.64
N LEU A 199 -15.31 17.00 -9.71
CA LEU A 199 -15.49 15.55 -9.61
C LEU A 199 -14.12 14.92 -9.35
N LEU A 200 -14.08 13.91 -8.47
CA LEU A 200 -12.90 13.05 -8.38
C LEU A 200 -12.53 12.56 -9.77
N LEU A 201 -11.25 12.60 -10.14
CA LEU A 201 -10.78 12.21 -11.48
C LEU A 201 -11.38 10.88 -11.96
N VAL A 202 -11.48 9.89 -11.06
CA VAL A 202 -12.06 8.56 -11.35
C VAL A 202 -13.56 8.63 -11.67
N HIS A 203 -14.29 9.53 -11.00
CA HIS A 203 -15.71 9.79 -11.28
C HIS A 203 -15.91 10.59 -12.56
N GLU A 204 -15.10 11.62 -12.78
CA GLU A 204 -15.10 12.42 -14.01
C GLU A 204 -14.80 11.54 -15.23
N THR A 205 -13.77 10.69 -15.14
CA THR A 205 -13.40 9.72 -16.19
C THR A 205 -14.57 8.76 -16.47
N ARG A 206 -15.25 8.23 -15.44
CA ARG A 206 -16.37 7.30 -15.62
C ARG A 206 -17.64 7.95 -16.17
N GLN A 207 -17.86 9.24 -15.93
CA GLN A 207 -19.01 9.96 -16.50
C GLN A 207 -18.75 10.38 -17.95
N LEU A 208 -17.51 10.74 -18.29
CA LEU A 208 -17.15 11.24 -19.62
C LEU A 208 -16.82 10.10 -20.61
N MET A 209 -16.20 9.02 -20.15
CA MET A 209 -15.78 7.91 -20.99
C MET A 209 -16.70 6.70 -20.88
N THR A 210 -16.89 5.99 -21.99
CA THR A 210 -17.56 4.68 -21.98
C THR A 210 -16.78 3.66 -21.15
N PRO A 211 -17.42 2.59 -20.62
CA PRO A 211 -16.72 1.56 -19.84
C PRO A 211 -15.49 0.96 -20.53
N THR A 212 -15.54 0.82 -21.86
CA THR A 212 -14.43 0.34 -22.69
C THR A 212 -13.29 1.34 -22.72
N GLN A 213 -13.58 2.63 -22.94
CA GLN A 213 -12.58 3.71 -22.90
C GLN A 213 -11.96 3.87 -21.52
N VAL A 214 -12.75 3.77 -20.44
CA VAL A 214 -12.24 3.78 -19.06
C VAL A 214 -11.26 2.62 -18.84
N THR A 215 -11.60 1.42 -19.32
CA THR A 215 -10.75 0.23 -19.17
C THR A 215 -9.43 0.39 -19.95
N ALA A 216 -9.51 0.88 -21.19
CA ALA A 216 -8.34 1.17 -22.03
C ALA A 216 -7.46 2.25 -21.39
N PHE A 217 -8.06 3.35 -20.95
CA PHE A 217 -7.37 4.45 -20.29
C PHE A 217 -6.64 3.99 -19.03
N ILE A 218 -7.30 3.22 -18.16
CA ILE A 218 -6.65 2.63 -16.97
C ILE A 218 -5.48 1.71 -17.36
N SER A 219 -5.63 0.94 -18.45
CA SER A 219 -4.56 0.07 -18.95
C SER A 219 -3.35 0.88 -19.43
N TYR A 220 -3.57 1.96 -20.18
CA TYR A 220 -2.50 2.83 -20.68
C TYR A 220 -1.78 3.57 -19.55
N MET A 221 -2.55 4.08 -18.58
CA MET A 221 -2.00 4.79 -17.41
C MET A 221 -1.13 3.92 -16.49
N ARG A 222 -1.10 2.59 -16.67
CA ARG A 222 -0.14 1.71 -15.98
C ARG A 222 1.29 1.82 -16.53
N ASP A 223 1.44 2.26 -17.78
CA ASP A 223 2.73 2.53 -18.42
C ASP A 223 2.61 3.74 -19.36
N PRO A 224 2.45 4.94 -18.79
CA PRO A 224 2.12 6.14 -19.57
C PRO A 224 3.26 6.60 -20.49
N ARG A 225 4.49 6.14 -20.27
CA ARG A 225 5.62 6.43 -21.17
C ARG A 225 5.47 5.70 -22.50
N ARG A 226 4.99 4.45 -22.46
CA ARG A 226 4.81 3.62 -23.63
C ARG A 226 3.56 3.99 -24.42
N TYR A 227 2.49 4.40 -23.73
CA TYR A 227 1.18 4.66 -24.32
C TYR A 227 0.81 6.14 -24.36
N LEU A 228 1.80 7.04 -24.32
CA LEU A 228 1.54 8.48 -24.34
C LEU A 228 0.69 8.92 -25.55
N PRO A 229 0.93 8.44 -26.79
CA PRO A 229 0.09 8.78 -27.93
C PRO A 229 -1.36 8.34 -27.77
N GLU A 230 -1.60 7.12 -27.27
CA GLU A 230 -2.94 6.58 -27.06
C GLU A 230 -3.67 7.29 -25.92
N ILE A 231 -2.95 7.67 -24.87
CA ILE A 231 -3.47 8.49 -23.77
C ILE A 231 -3.88 9.86 -24.29
N ASP A 232 -3.01 10.53 -25.04
CA ASP A 232 -3.30 11.85 -25.60
C ASP A 232 -4.50 11.80 -26.56
N ALA A 233 -4.52 10.85 -27.51
CA ALA A 233 -5.63 10.68 -28.45
C ALA A 233 -6.96 10.42 -27.73
N LEU A 234 -6.92 9.66 -26.63
CA LEU A 234 -8.09 9.37 -25.83
C LEU A 234 -8.54 10.61 -25.02
N LEU A 235 -7.60 11.41 -24.50
CA LEU A 235 -7.88 12.63 -23.73
C LEU A 235 -8.25 13.85 -24.58
N ASP A 236 -7.90 13.88 -25.86
CA ASP A 236 -8.24 14.98 -26.77
C ASP A 236 -9.76 15.16 -26.90
N ALA A 237 -10.54 14.08 -26.77
CA ALA A 237 -12.00 14.13 -26.73
C ALA A 237 -12.56 14.66 -25.40
N TYR A 238 -11.73 14.83 -24.36
CA TYR A 238 -12.15 15.20 -23.00
C TYR A 238 -11.27 16.31 -22.41
N PRO A 239 -11.39 17.57 -22.86
CA PRO A 239 -10.49 18.67 -22.48
C PRO A 239 -10.40 18.97 -20.99
N SER A 240 -11.52 18.83 -20.26
CA SER A 240 -11.55 18.99 -18.79
C SER A 240 -10.73 17.91 -18.10
N LEU A 241 -10.90 16.65 -18.52
CA LEU A 241 -10.12 15.54 -17.98
C LEU A 241 -8.64 15.65 -18.36
N ARG A 242 -8.34 16.06 -19.60
CA ARG A 242 -6.97 16.34 -20.06
C ARG A 242 -6.26 17.34 -19.16
N ARG A 243 -6.94 18.39 -18.70
CA ARG A 243 -6.38 19.40 -17.80
C ARG A 243 -5.91 18.80 -16.47
N HIS A 244 -6.67 17.86 -15.91
CA HIS A 244 -6.33 17.21 -14.65
C HIS A 244 -5.27 16.11 -14.80
N ILE A 245 -5.20 15.45 -15.96
CA ILE A 245 -4.32 14.30 -16.19
C ILE A 245 -2.96 14.69 -16.80
N ALA A 246 -2.91 15.74 -17.62
CA ALA A 246 -1.68 16.18 -18.27
C ALA A 246 -0.48 16.39 -17.32
N PRO A 247 -0.65 16.93 -16.09
CA PRO A 247 0.45 17.05 -15.12
C PRO A 247 0.99 15.70 -14.62
N MET A 248 0.22 14.62 -14.76
CA MET A 248 0.60 13.26 -14.36
C MET A 248 1.29 12.48 -15.50
N LEU A 249 1.26 13.01 -16.73
CA LEU A 249 1.86 12.36 -17.88
C LEU A 249 3.34 12.72 -18.00
N PRO A 250 4.18 11.78 -18.47
CA PRO A 250 5.57 12.08 -18.73
C PRO A 250 5.68 13.21 -19.77
N PRO A 251 6.61 14.16 -19.60
CA PRO A 251 6.74 15.29 -20.51
C PRO A 251 7.09 14.82 -21.93
N ARG A 252 6.45 15.43 -22.94
CA ARG A 252 6.64 15.12 -24.36
C ARG A 252 8.09 15.35 -24.83
N SER A 253 8.82 16.26 -24.19
CA SER A 253 10.25 16.52 -24.37
C SER A 253 10.83 17.28 -23.18
N VAL A 254 12.16 17.30 -23.05
CA VAL A 254 12.88 18.08 -22.01
C VAL A 254 12.56 19.58 -22.10
N ALA A 255 12.42 20.12 -23.32
CA ALA A 255 12.07 21.52 -23.55
C ALA A 255 10.64 21.85 -23.09
N HIS A 256 9.69 20.94 -23.30
CA HIS A 256 8.31 21.11 -22.85
C HIS A 256 8.17 21.02 -21.31
N ALA A 257 9.04 20.25 -20.65
CA ALA A 257 9.12 20.25 -19.19
C ALA A 257 9.58 21.61 -18.64
N MET A 258 10.55 22.26 -19.30
CA MET A 258 11.05 23.59 -18.92
C MET A 258 10.00 24.69 -19.15
N ASP A 259 9.21 24.59 -20.22
CA ASP A 259 8.19 25.60 -20.53
C ASP A 259 6.99 25.55 -19.57
N GLN A 260 6.58 24.36 -19.13
CA GLN A 260 5.57 24.20 -18.08
C GLN A 260 6.03 24.75 -16.72
N LEU A 261 7.31 24.58 -16.39
CA LEU A 261 7.93 25.19 -15.21
C LEU A 261 7.88 26.73 -15.26
N ASN A 262 8.10 27.32 -16.43
CA ASN A 262 8.06 28.77 -16.62
C ASN A 262 6.64 29.33 -16.52
N GLN A 263 5.63 28.66 -17.06
CA GLN A 263 4.22 29.10 -16.98
C GLN A 263 3.63 29.02 -15.57
N LEU A 264 4.11 28.10 -14.74
CA LEU A 264 3.74 28.00 -13.32
C LEU A 264 4.34 29.13 -12.47
N SER A 265 5.41 29.78 -12.94
CA SER A 265 6.07 30.89 -12.23
C SER A 265 5.40 32.27 -12.45
N SER A 266 4.59 32.43 -13.51
CA SER A 266 4.08 33.74 -13.96
C SER A 266 2.64 34.07 -13.55
N SER A 267 1.94 33.21 -12.81
CA SER A 267 0.51 33.37 -12.49
C SER A 267 0.21 34.00 -11.11
N SER A 268 1.21 34.58 -10.45
CA SER A 268 1.04 35.19 -9.11
C SER A 268 0.87 36.71 -9.15
N THR A 269 -0.24 37.25 -9.70
CA THR A 269 -0.71 38.60 -9.34
C THR A 269 -2.21 38.81 -9.58
N SER A 270 -2.88 39.45 -8.60
CA SER A 270 -4.27 39.99 -8.54
C SER A 270 -5.40 39.00 -8.11
N SER A 271 -6.38 39.32 -7.27
CA SER A 271 -6.62 40.32 -6.20
C SER A 271 -7.91 39.94 -5.44
N MET A 272 -8.07 40.44 -4.21
CA MET A 272 -9.06 40.12 -3.16
C MET A 272 -10.52 40.58 -3.41
N ALA A 273 -11.52 39.94 -2.75
CA ALA A 273 -12.56 40.56 -1.89
C ALA A 273 -13.62 39.54 -1.38
N ALA A 274 -14.18 39.77 -0.17
CA ALA A 274 -15.28 39.04 0.51
C ALA A 274 -16.43 40.04 0.84
N PRO A 275 -17.46 39.80 1.71
CA PRO A 275 -18.16 38.59 2.24
C PRO A 275 -19.72 38.74 2.29
N THR A 276 -20.45 37.81 2.96
CA THR A 276 -21.75 37.90 3.75
C THR A 276 -22.61 36.62 3.58
N SER A 277 -23.51 36.11 4.44
CA SER A 277 -23.93 36.27 5.86
C SER A 277 -24.98 35.18 6.23
N SER A 278 -24.92 34.63 7.45
CA SER A 278 -25.98 34.14 8.38
C SER A 278 -27.27 33.37 7.92
N SER A 279 -27.59 32.24 8.58
CA SER A 279 -28.84 32.08 9.40
C SER A 279 -29.02 30.73 10.14
N LYS A 280 -29.87 30.79 11.18
CA LYS A 280 -30.09 29.91 12.35
C LYS A 280 -31.14 28.79 12.18
N ARG A 281 -31.13 27.82 13.14
CA ARG A 281 -32.24 27.05 13.84
C ARG A 281 -32.14 25.51 13.70
N LYS A 282 -32.54 24.61 14.62
CA LYS A 282 -32.96 24.58 16.06
C LYS A 282 -33.10 23.07 16.48
N ARG A 283 -32.92 22.75 17.77
CA ARG A 283 -32.85 21.43 18.48
C ARG A 283 -34.21 20.66 18.67
N THR A 284 -34.26 19.33 18.45
CA THR A 284 -34.43 18.11 19.37
C THR A 284 -35.85 17.76 19.94
N PRO A 285 -36.10 16.60 20.64
CA PRO A 285 -36.28 15.16 20.26
C PRO A 285 -37.59 14.58 20.94
N PRO A 286 -37.75 13.35 21.51
CA PRO A 286 -37.19 11.97 21.32
C PRO A 286 -38.27 10.84 21.27
N SER A 287 -37.87 9.55 21.18
CA SER A 287 -38.59 8.44 21.86
C SER A 287 -37.74 7.17 22.06
N LEU A 288 -37.99 6.49 23.19
CA LEU A 288 -37.34 5.28 23.71
C LEU A 288 -38.00 3.99 23.18
N SER A 289 -37.26 2.86 23.19
CA SER A 289 -37.77 1.57 23.71
C SER A 289 -36.63 0.57 24.00
N SER A 290 -36.99 -0.47 24.74
CA SER A 290 -36.22 -1.20 25.76
C SER A 290 -35.78 -2.63 25.39
N SER A 291 -34.65 -3.04 25.97
CA SER A 291 -34.32 -4.32 26.62
C SER A 291 -34.67 -5.68 25.97
N SER A 292 -33.65 -6.51 25.73
CA SER A 292 -33.66 -7.94 26.12
C SER A 292 -32.24 -8.51 26.27
N VAL A 293 -32.02 -9.25 27.37
CA VAL A 293 -30.78 -9.97 27.67
C VAL A 293 -30.78 -11.25 26.83
N ALA A 294 -29.95 -11.27 25.78
CA ALA A 294 -29.68 -12.44 24.96
C ALA A 294 -28.17 -12.70 24.98
N SER A 295 -27.79 -13.98 25.03
CA SER A 295 -26.41 -14.45 24.89
C SER A 295 -25.71 -13.70 23.75
N GLN A 296 -24.59 -13.03 24.06
CA GLN A 296 -23.99 -12.05 23.16
C GLN A 296 -23.79 -12.64 21.75
N PRO A 297 -24.45 -12.11 20.72
CA PRO A 297 -24.26 -12.57 19.36
C PRO A 297 -22.85 -12.23 18.93
N ALA A 298 -22.09 -13.22 18.45
CA ALA A 298 -20.80 -12.96 17.85
C ALA A 298 -21.02 -12.16 16.56
N ALA A 299 -20.48 -10.95 16.49
CA ALA A 299 -20.55 -10.14 15.28
C ALA A 299 -19.69 -10.79 14.19
N THR A 300 -20.23 -10.95 12.99
CA THR A 300 -19.51 -11.60 11.89
C THR A 300 -18.94 -10.53 10.95
N VAL A 301 -17.63 -10.54 10.73
CA VAL A 301 -16.91 -9.56 9.88
C VAL A 301 -16.13 -10.29 8.80
N VAL A 302 -16.21 -9.83 7.55
CA VAL A 302 -15.42 -10.38 6.45
C VAL A 302 -13.98 -9.91 6.59
N ASN A 303 -13.02 -10.84 6.74
CA ASN A 303 -11.59 -10.57 6.95
C ASN A 303 -11.30 -9.59 8.10
N PRO A 304 -11.62 -9.94 9.36
CA PRO A 304 -11.34 -9.07 10.49
C PRO A 304 -9.82 -8.88 10.60
N GLN A 305 -9.33 -7.64 10.50
CA GLN A 305 -7.90 -7.33 10.56
C GLN A 305 -7.56 -6.56 11.84
N CYS A 306 -6.44 -6.90 12.48
CA CYS A 306 -5.96 -6.19 13.65
C CYS A 306 -5.39 -4.82 13.29
N SER A 307 -5.82 -3.76 13.97
CA SER A 307 -5.33 -2.38 13.78
C SER A 307 -3.90 -2.13 14.29
N ILE A 308 -3.27 -3.09 14.97
CA ILE A 308 -1.91 -2.97 15.51
C ILE A 308 -0.93 -3.83 14.71
N CYS A 309 -1.18 -5.14 14.61
CA CYS A 309 -0.27 -6.06 13.92
C CYS A 309 -0.67 -6.35 12.47
N PHE A 310 -1.82 -5.87 12.02
CA PHE A 310 -2.34 -6.08 10.66
C PHE A 310 -2.60 -7.55 10.28
N ASP A 311 -2.60 -8.48 11.24
CA ASP A 311 -3.00 -9.87 11.00
C ASP A 311 -4.51 -9.97 10.73
N ILE A 312 -4.89 -10.85 9.80
CA ILE A 312 -6.28 -11.28 9.63
C ILE A 312 -6.56 -12.35 10.69
N VAL A 313 -7.56 -12.12 11.53
CA VAL A 313 -7.89 -12.97 12.66
C VAL A 313 -9.20 -13.73 12.42
N GLN A 314 -9.21 -15.02 12.76
CA GLN A 314 -10.41 -15.84 12.68
C GLN A 314 -11.43 -15.47 13.78
N THR A 315 -10.91 -15.11 14.96
CA THR A 315 -11.71 -14.69 16.11
C THR A 315 -11.02 -13.55 16.82
N THR A 316 -11.79 -12.56 17.26
CA THR A 316 -11.31 -11.48 18.13
C THR A 316 -12.45 -10.86 18.94
N SER A 317 -12.18 -9.76 19.64
CA SER A 317 -13.20 -8.94 20.30
C SER A 317 -13.06 -7.47 19.89
N ALA A 318 -14.18 -6.74 19.90
CA ALA A 318 -14.26 -5.33 19.55
C ALA A 318 -14.90 -4.53 20.70
N PRO A 319 -14.30 -3.40 21.14
CA PRO A 319 -14.96 -2.47 22.05
C PRO A 319 -16.16 -1.77 21.36
N PRO A 320 -17.01 -1.04 22.11
CA PRO A 320 -18.16 -0.31 21.57
C PRO A 320 -17.86 0.64 20.40
N CYS A 321 -16.62 1.12 20.24
CA CYS A 321 -16.21 1.92 19.09
C CYS A 321 -15.97 1.12 17.79
N GLY A 322 -16.11 -0.21 17.81
CA GLY A 322 -16.05 -1.08 16.63
C GLY A 322 -14.66 -1.35 16.04
N HIS A 323 -13.60 -0.78 16.62
CA HIS A 323 -12.23 -0.99 16.14
C HIS A 323 -11.70 -2.38 16.49
N LEU A 324 -11.08 -3.05 15.52
CA LEU A 324 -10.61 -4.42 15.69
C LEU A 324 -9.11 -4.47 15.97
N CYS A 325 -8.71 -5.19 17.03
CA CYS A 325 -7.35 -5.70 17.23
C CYS A 325 -7.40 -7.20 17.50
N CYS A 326 -6.28 -7.93 17.39
CA CYS A 326 -6.22 -9.34 17.80
C CYS A 326 -6.21 -9.45 19.33
N VAL A 327 -6.60 -10.62 19.87
CA VAL A 327 -6.64 -10.88 21.32
C VAL A 327 -5.31 -10.54 22.01
N ARG A 328 -4.18 -10.91 21.39
CA ARG A 328 -2.84 -10.61 21.92
C ARG A 328 -2.57 -9.11 22.01
N CYS A 329 -3.04 -8.33 21.04
CA CYS A 329 -2.87 -6.88 21.04
C CYS A 329 -3.77 -6.20 22.08
N TRP A 330 -4.98 -6.72 22.32
CA TRP A 330 -5.84 -6.20 23.40
C TRP A 330 -5.26 -6.47 24.78
N GLN A 331 -4.74 -7.67 25.01
CA GLN A 331 -4.09 -8.02 26.28
C GLN A 331 -2.90 -7.12 26.60
N LYS A 332 -2.11 -6.73 25.59
CA LYS A 332 -0.98 -5.80 25.75
C LYS A 332 -1.37 -4.38 26.11
N LEU A 333 -2.60 -3.98 25.82
CA LEU A 333 -3.12 -2.65 26.12
C LEU A 333 -3.88 -2.60 27.44
N GLN A 334 -4.16 -3.73 28.07
CA GLN A 334 -4.92 -3.76 29.31
C GLN A 334 -4.13 -3.13 30.46
N LEU A 335 -4.73 -2.12 31.08
CA LEU A 335 -4.20 -1.42 32.23
C LEU A 335 -4.51 -2.20 33.53
N PRO A 336 -3.81 -1.92 34.64
CA PRO A 336 -4.00 -2.61 35.92
C PRO A 336 -5.44 -2.54 36.46
N ASP A 337 -6.18 -1.49 36.11
CA ASP A 337 -7.59 -1.26 36.48
C ASP A 337 -8.59 -2.03 35.59
N LYS A 338 -8.10 -2.94 34.73
CA LYS A 338 -8.87 -3.72 33.75
C LYS A 338 -9.54 -2.90 32.65
N THR A 339 -9.12 -1.65 32.47
CA THR A 339 -9.52 -0.86 31.31
C THR A 339 -8.54 -1.06 30.15
N ILE A 340 -9.02 -0.84 28.93
CA ILE A 340 -8.27 -1.00 27.69
C ILE A 340 -8.47 0.27 26.85
N PRO A 341 -7.43 1.10 26.66
CA PRO A 341 -7.48 2.22 25.73
C PRO A 341 -7.47 1.70 24.30
N CYS A 342 -8.46 2.11 23.51
CA CYS A 342 -8.49 1.78 22.10
C CYS A 342 -7.30 2.45 21.39
N PRO A 343 -6.42 1.69 20.69
CA PRO A 343 -5.22 2.25 20.07
C PRO A 343 -5.57 3.23 18.94
N VAL A 344 -6.79 3.12 18.40
CA VAL A 344 -7.28 3.93 17.28
C VAL A 344 -7.91 5.23 17.75
N CYS A 345 -9.01 5.17 18.50
CA CYS A 345 -9.79 6.36 18.88
C CYS A 345 -9.42 6.93 20.25
N LYS A 346 -8.50 6.28 20.98
CA LYS A 346 -8.03 6.67 22.32
C LYS A 346 -9.09 6.66 23.43
N GLN A 347 -10.33 6.29 23.12
CA GLN A 347 -11.35 6.03 24.13
C GLN A 347 -11.00 4.77 24.94
N THR A 348 -11.25 4.83 26.24
CA THR A 348 -10.96 3.75 27.19
C THR A 348 -12.23 2.97 27.48
N PHE A 349 -12.14 1.64 27.45
CA PHE A 349 -13.26 0.74 27.66
C PHE A 349 -12.90 -0.32 28.70
N HIS A 350 -13.87 -0.79 29.48
CA HIS A 350 -13.67 -2.00 30.26
C HIS A 350 -13.71 -3.24 29.36
N ALA A 351 -12.94 -4.27 29.71
CA ALA A 351 -12.81 -5.50 28.93
C ALA A 351 -14.14 -6.27 28.75
N ASP A 352 -15.09 -6.10 29.67
CA ASP A 352 -16.43 -6.69 29.65
C ASP A 352 -17.36 -6.06 28.59
N ALA A 353 -17.08 -4.81 28.17
CA ALA A 353 -17.82 -4.13 27.11
C ALA A 353 -17.45 -4.61 25.69
N PHE A 354 -16.47 -5.52 25.57
CA PHE A 354 -16.00 -6.00 24.27
C PHE A 354 -16.93 -7.10 23.74
N THR A 355 -17.39 -6.92 22.51
CA THR A 355 -18.20 -7.93 21.80
C THR A 355 -17.30 -8.88 21.02
N ARG A 356 -17.56 -10.18 21.07
CA ARG A 356 -16.83 -11.17 20.27
C ARG A 356 -17.12 -10.99 18.78
N VAL A 357 -16.07 -11.06 17.97
CA VAL A 357 -16.09 -10.95 16.50
C VAL A 357 -15.51 -12.22 15.88
N VAL A 358 -16.17 -12.76 14.87
CA VAL A 358 -15.73 -13.95 14.12
C VAL A 358 -15.64 -13.66 12.63
N ALA A 359 -14.68 -14.29 11.96
CA ALA A 359 -14.52 -14.16 10.51
C ALA A 359 -15.69 -14.80 9.77
N ALA A 360 -16.25 -14.08 8.80
CA ALA A 360 -17.27 -14.63 7.90
C ALA A 360 -16.66 -15.74 7.02
N ALA A 361 -17.34 -16.88 6.90
CA ALA A 361 -16.95 -17.91 5.93
C ALA A 361 -16.98 -17.33 4.50
N PRO A 362 -15.99 -17.65 3.64
CA PRO A 362 -15.99 -17.17 2.27
C PRO A 362 -17.21 -17.75 1.54
N LYS A 363 -18.05 -16.87 0.96
CA LYS A 363 -19.14 -17.32 0.08
C LYS A 363 -18.51 -18.03 -1.12
N ARG A 364 -18.75 -19.34 -1.24
CA ARG A 364 -18.49 -20.08 -2.49
C ARG A 364 -19.34 -19.44 -3.58
N LEU A 365 -18.69 -18.77 -4.53
CA LEU A 365 -19.33 -18.39 -5.79
C LEU A 365 -19.65 -19.71 -6.53
N LYS A 366 -20.94 -19.96 -6.74
CA LYS A 366 -21.42 -21.04 -7.61
C LYS A 366 -21.29 -20.60 -9.06
#